data_AF-A0A378JPZ9-F1
#
_entry.id   AF-A0A378JPZ9-F1
#
_cell.length_a   1.000
_cell.length_b   1.000
_cell.length_c   1.000
_cell.angle_alpha   90.00
_cell.angle_beta   90.00
_cell.angle_gamma   90.00
#
_symmetry.space_group_name_H-M   'P 1'
#
loop_
_entity.id
_entity.type
_entity.pdbx_description
1 polymer ?
#
loop_
_entity_poly.entity_id
_entity_poly.type
_entity_poly.pdbx_seq_one_letter_code
_entity_poly.pdbx_strand_id
1 'polypeptide(L)'
;MIILTPEQDQNKEALIRYIIIKAFNMTVYFKGFDELLIMMDVADEFEKYDPASTLTYVIEHVTESWETYHTGIDANYSNDGHYHFRRKDELPLSFADIQLLLDTLYKYSLLTSQQHNSLLHQILKIQNMNSTSTQTYTATARFFVYLEESISEKEDNLANGSAPSR
;
A
#
# COMPACT_ATOMS: atom_id res chain seq x y z
N MET A 1 -5.97 1.81 7.87
CA MET A 1 -5.25 2.23 6.64
C MET A 1 -4.46 3.49 6.97
N ILE A 2 -3.22 3.61 6.50
CA ILE A 2 -2.39 4.82 6.60
C ILE A 2 -2.22 5.39 5.19
N ILE A 3 -2.34 6.71 5.06
CA ILE A 3 -2.04 7.43 3.82
C ILE A 3 -0.88 8.37 4.13
N LEU A 4 0.20 8.24 3.37
CA LEU A 4 1.33 9.16 3.42
C LEU A 4 1.31 10.02 2.16
N THR A 5 1.48 11.32 2.35
CA THR A 5 1.53 12.29 1.25
C THR A 5 2.88 13.00 1.30
N PRO A 6 3.71 12.90 0.24
CA PRO A 6 4.96 13.64 0.18
C PRO A 6 4.68 15.13 0.24
N GLU A 7 5.47 15.87 1.02
CA GLU A 7 5.38 17.32 1.03
C GLU A 7 5.76 17.91 -0.33
N GLN A 8 5.11 19.01 -0.70
CA GLN A 8 5.47 19.75 -1.89
C GLN A 8 6.79 20.47 -1.65
N ASP A 9 7.78 20.21 -2.51
CA ASP A 9 9.02 20.96 -2.53
C ASP A 9 8.78 22.27 -3.29
N GLN A 10 9.30 23.39 -2.77
CA GLN A 10 9.11 24.72 -3.36
C GLN A 10 9.59 24.80 -4.82
N ASN A 11 10.52 23.92 -5.21
CA ASN A 11 11.15 23.95 -6.54
C ASN A 11 11.01 22.65 -7.33
N LYS A 12 10.30 21.64 -6.81
CA LYS A 12 10.12 20.36 -7.49
C LYS A 12 8.74 19.78 -7.22
N GLU A 13 8.05 19.44 -8.30
CA GLU A 13 6.80 18.71 -8.20
C GLU A 13 7.03 17.31 -7.64
N ALA A 14 6.20 16.88 -6.69
CA ALA A 14 6.25 15.53 -6.14
C ALA A 14 5.86 14.52 -7.23
N LEU A 15 6.75 13.57 -7.53
CA LEU A 15 6.52 12.52 -8.53
C LEU A 15 5.59 11.43 -7.99
N ILE A 16 5.72 11.13 -6.69
CA ILE A 16 4.79 10.32 -5.93
C ILE A 16 3.64 11.20 -5.42
N ARG A 17 2.41 10.75 -5.63
CA ARG A 17 1.19 11.42 -5.12
C ARG A 17 0.86 10.94 -3.72
N TYR A 18 0.79 9.62 -3.55
CA TYR A 18 0.35 8.98 -2.31
C TYR A 18 1.10 7.66 -2.11
N ILE A 19 1.33 7.31 -0.84
CA ILE A 19 1.70 5.96 -0.44
C ILE A 19 0.62 5.48 0.52
N ILE A 20 -0.11 4.45 0.14
CA ILE A 20 -1.16 3.85 0.97
C ILE A 20 -0.60 2.58 1.60
N ILE A 21 -0.72 2.48 2.92
CA ILE A 21 -0.23 1.36 3.71
C ILE A 21 -1.43 0.67 4.38
N LYS A 22 -1.60 -0.62 4.09
CA LYS A 22 -2.55 -1.52 4.74
C LYS A 22 -1.77 -2.59 5.51
N ALA A 23 -2.48 -3.52 6.14
CA ALA A 23 -1.90 -4.54 7.02
C ALA A 23 -0.81 -5.37 6.32
N PHE A 24 -1.11 -5.81 5.10
CA PHE A 24 -0.32 -6.80 4.37
C PHE A 24 0.30 -6.24 3.08
N ASN A 25 0.05 -4.97 2.78
CA ASN A 25 0.47 -4.40 1.50
C ASN A 25 0.62 -2.87 1.51
N MET A 26 1.40 -2.38 0.54
CA MET A 26 1.58 -0.96 0.26
C MET A 26 1.36 -0.69 -1.22
N THR A 27 0.71 0.44 -1.50
CA THR A 27 0.49 0.90 -2.88
C THR A 27 1.07 2.29 -3.03
N VAL A 28 1.96 2.45 -4.02
CA VAL A 28 2.58 3.73 -4.39
C VAL A 28 1.86 4.28 -5.61
N TYR A 29 1.28 5.47 -5.50
CA TYR A 29 0.62 6.18 -6.60
C TYR A 29 1.53 7.28 -7.14
N PHE A 30 1.66 7.39 -8.45
CA PHE A 30 2.60 8.27 -9.12
C PHE A 30 1.95 9.03 -10.29
N LYS A 31 2.66 10.04 -10.81
CA LYS A 31 2.07 11.02 -11.76
C LYS A 31 2.10 10.61 -13.22
N GLY A 32 3.02 9.75 -13.65
CA GLY A 32 3.22 9.47 -15.07
C GLY A 32 3.90 8.15 -15.36
N PHE A 33 4.13 7.94 -16.66
CA PHE A 33 4.72 6.71 -17.18
C PHE A 33 6.21 6.58 -16.85
N ASP A 34 6.95 7.69 -16.80
CA ASP A 34 8.37 7.66 -16.44
C ASP A 34 8.56 7.17 -15.00
N GLU A 35 7.68 7.58 -14.08
CA GLU A 35 7.67 7.06 -12.72
C GLU A 35 7.35 5.57 -12.66
N LEU A 36 6.44 5.07 -13.52
CA LEU A 36 6.17 3.63 -13.62
C LEU A 36 7.44 2.86 -13.99
N LEU A 37 8.21 3.34 -14.98
CA LEU A 37 9.46 2.67 -15.38
C LEU A 37 10.46 2.61 -14.22
N ILE A 38 10.61 3.70 -13.47
CA ILE A 38 11.48 3.73 -12.30
C ILE A 38 10.93 2.81 -11.19
N MET A 39 9.60 2.75 -11.00
CA MET A 39 8.97 1.84 -10.03
C MET A 39 9.20 0.36 -10.37
N MET A 40 9.31 0.00 -11.65
CA MET A 40 9.72 -1.35 -12.05
C MET A 40 11.16 -1.64 -11.63
N ASP A 41 12.09 -0.70 -11.80
CA ASP A 41 13.47 -0.85 -11.33
C ASP A 41 13.55 -0.98 -9.80
N VAL A 42 12.69 -0.25 -9.07
CA VAL A 42 12.54 -0.35 -7.61
C VAL A 42 12.07 -1.76 -7.20
N ALA A 43 11.10 -2.32 -7.92
CA ALA A 43 10.60 -3.67 -7.66
C ALA A 43 11.67 -4.73 -7.91
N ASP A 44 12.41 -4.61 -9.01
CA ASP A 44 13.56 -5.47 -9.33
C ASP A 44 14.66 -5.39 -8.26
N GLU A 45 14.85 -4.22 -7.63
CA GLU A 45 15.79 -4.09 -6.53
C GLU A 45 15.35 -4.93 -5.32
N PHE A 46 14.07 -4.91 -4.97
CA PHE A 46 13.53 -5.76 -3.89
C PHE A 46 13.64 -7.25 -4.19
N GLU A 47 13.61 -7.67 -5.45
CA GLU A 47 13.83 -9.09 -5.79
C GLU A 47 15.25 -9.57 -5.50
N LYS A 48 16.24 -8.66 -5.52
CA LYS A 48 17.66 -8.97 -5.28
C LYS A 48 18.02 -9.07 -3.79
N TYR A 49 17.19 -8.50 -2.91
CA TYR A 49 17.34 -8.62 -1.46
C TYR A 49 16.63 -9.90 -0.94
N ASP A 50 17.04 -10.35 0.25
CA ASP A 50 16.67 -11.63 0.90
C ASP A 50 15.37 -12.28 0.36
N PRO A 51 15.46 -13.47 -0.27
CA PRO A 51 14.29 -14.16 -0.82
C PRO A 51 13.19 -14.44 0.20
N ALA A 52 13.54 -14.55 1.49
CA ALA A 52 12.62 -14.96 2.53
C ALA A 52 11.81 -13.81 3.17
N SER A 53 12.27 -12.56 3.06
CA SER A 53 11.72 -11.45 3.85
C SER A 53 11.41 -10.17 3.08
N THR A 54 11.71 -10.12 1.78
CA THR A 54 11.58 -8.85 1.02
C THR A 54 10.18 -8.62 0.43
N LEU A 55 9.87 -7.35 0.17
CA LEU A 55 8.75 -6.92 -0.66
C LEU A 55 8.83 -7.55 -2.06
N THR A 56 7.68 -7.90 -2.62
CA THR A 56 7.51 -8.38 -3.98
C THR A 56 6.38 -7.64 -4.64
N TYR A 57 6.51 -7.48 -5.95
CA TYR A 57 5.45 -6.95 -6.79
C TYR A 57 4.32 -7.97 -6.92
N VAL A 58 3.08 -7.50 -6.83
CA VAL A 58 1.91 -8.29 -7.20
C VAL A 58 1.56 -8.00 -8.65
N ILE A 59 2.04 -8.84 -9.58
CA ILE A 59 1.43 -8.98 -10.90
C ILE A 59 0.30 -9.98 -10.75
N GLU A 60 -0.94 -9.54 -10.83
CA GLU A 60 -2.03 -10.46 -11.10
C GLU A 60 -2.62 -10.15 -12.46
N HIS A 61 -1.90 -10.58 -13.50
CA HIS A 61 -2.47 -10.77 -14.81
C HIS A 61 -2.80 -12.27 -14.94
N VAL A 62 -4.09 -12.59 -14.83
CA VAL A 62 -4.75 -13.79 -15.41
C VAL A 62 -4.87 -15.07 -14.55
N THR A 63 -4.62 -15.08 -13.24
CA THR A 63 -5.00 -16.25 -12.40
C THR A 63 -5.95 -15.86 -11.29
N GLU A 64 -7.15 -16.42 -11.33
CA GLU A 64 -8.24 -16.46 -10.33
C GLU A 64 -8.01 -15.81 -8.95
N SER A 65 -7.83 -14.48 -8.86
CA SER A 65 -8.36 -13.66 -7.76
C SER A 65 -8.19 -12.14 -7.98
N TRP A 66 -8.72 -11.58 -9.09
CA TRP A 66 -8.74 -10.12 -9.35
C TRP A 66 -9.13 -9.25 -8.12
N GLU A 67 -9.97 -9.78 -7.24
CA GLU A 67 -10.38 -9.16 -5.97
C GLU A 67 -9.22 -8.97 -4.98
N THR A 68 -8.23 -9.87 -4.96
CA THR A 68 -7.06 -9.84 -4.07
C THR A 68 -6.05 -8.77 -4.48
N TYR A 69 -5.86 -8.55 -5.78
CA TYR A 69 -5.07 -7.41 -6.26
C TYR A 69 -5.72 -6.06 -5.90
N HIS A 70 -7.03 -5.94 -6.11
CA HIS A 70 -7.76 -4.69 -5.86
C HIS A 70 -7.99 -4.39 -4.38
N THR A 71 -7.93 -5.38 -3.49
CA THR A 71 -7.97 -5.13 -2.03
C THR A 71 -6.78 -4.31 -1.56
N GLY A 72 -5.68 -4.29 -2.31
CA GLY A 72 -4.51 -3.44 -2.08
C GLY A 72 -4.67 -1.99 -2.57
N ILE A 73 -5.55 -1.78 -3.54
CA ILE A 73 -5.80 -0.48 -4.16
C ILE A 73 -6.88 0.26 -3.35
N ASP A 74 -6.82 1.57 -3.36
CA ASP A 74 -7.89 2.40 -2.82
C ASP A 74 -8.68 2.93 -4.02
N ALA A 75 -9.98 2.65 -4.01
CA ALA A 75 -10.87 2.96 -5.14
C ALA A 75 -10.85 4.44 -5.52
N ASN A 76 -10.59 5.34 -4.55
CA ASN A 76 -10.52 6.78 -4.78
C ASN A 76 -9.35 7.19 -5.68
N TYR A 77 -8.32 6.35 -5.80
CA TYR A 77 -7.11 6.62 -6.58
C TYR A 77 -6.86 5.58 -7.69
N SER A 78 -7.85 4.74 -7.98
CA SER A 78 -7.76 3.64 -8.96
C SER A 78 -7.39 4.10 -10.39
N ASN A 79 -7.69 5.35 -10.74
CA ASN A 79 -7.36 5.94 -12.04
C ASN A 79 -5.91 6.47 -12.12
N ASP A 80 -5.20 6.56 -10.99
CA ASP A 80 -3.80 6.98 -10.95
C ASP A 80 -2.88 5.79 -11.26
N GLY A 81 -1.74 6.07 -11.90
CA GLY A 81 -0.69 5.07 -12.07
C GLY A 81 -0.20 4.60 -10.71
N HIS A 82 -0.15 3.29 -10.49
CA HIS A 82 0.20 2.74 -9.19
C HIS A 82 1.01 1.46 -9.29
N TYR A 83 1.75 1.18 -8.21
CA TYR A 83 2.53 -0.04 -8.04
C TYR A 83 2.25 -0.65 -6.67
N HIS A 84 2.09 -1.96 -6.62
CA HIS A 84 1.65 -2.68 -5.42
C HIS A 84 2.72 -3.61 -4.86
N PHE A 85 2.99 -3.50 -3.56
CA PHE A 85 3.98 -4.31 -2.86
C PHE A 85 3.34 -5.09 -1.72
N ARG A 86 3.73 -6.35 -1.58
CA ARG A 86 3.45 -7.20 -0.41
C ARG A 86 4.72 -7.92 0.04
N ARG A 87 4.75 -8.49 1.23
CA ARG A 87 5.84 -9.40 1.61
C ARG A 87 5.69 -10.75 0.91
N LYS A 88 6.81 -11.37 0.54
CA LYS A 88 6.83 -12.73 -0.04
C LYS A 88 6.31 -13.81 0.92
N ASP A 89 6.52 -13.61 2.22
CA ASP A 89 6.09 -14.53 3.28
C ASP A 89 4.64 -14.30 3.75
N GLU A 90 3.93 -13.35 3.13
CA GLU A 90 2.54 -12.98 3.45
C GLU A 90 2.32 -12.51 4.90
N LEU A 91 3.38 -12.21 5.64
CA LEU A 91 3.26 -11.63 6.96
C LEU A 91 2.80 -10.17 6.89
N PRO A 92 2.27 -9.60 7.98
CA PRO A 92 1.98 -8.18 8.06
C PRO A 92 3.23 -7.33 7.82
N LEU A 93 3.04 -6.15 7.24
CA LEU A 93 4.11 -5.19 7.03
C LEU A 93 4.64 -4.66 8.36
N SER A 94 5.96 -4.65 8.44
CA SER A 94 6.72 -4.06 9.53
C SER A 94 7.14 -2.63 9.20
N PHE A 95 7.59 -1.90 10.21
CA PHE A 95 8.22 -0.60 10.00
C PHE A 95 9.45 -0.69 9.08
N ALA A 96 10.23 -1.76 9.21
CA ALA A 96 11.41 -1.97 8.38
C ALA A 96 11.04 -2.09 6.90
N ASP A 97 9.89 -2.69 6.59
CA ASP A 97 9.39 -2.80 5.21
C ASP A 97 9.02 -1.42 4.63
N ILE A 98 8.36 -0.58 5.44
CA ILE A 98 8.00 0.80 5.06
C ILE A 98 9.26 1.65 4.88
N GLN A 99 10.21 1.55 5.81
CA GLN A 99 11.46 2.28 5.73
C GLN A 99 12.28 1.86 4.50
N LEU A 100 12.39 0.55 4.25
CA LEU A 100 13.03 0.01 3.05
C LEU A 100 12.41 0.60 1.79
N LEU A 101 11.07 0.64 1.69
CA LEU A 101 10.39 1.27 0.57
C LEU A 101 10.81 2.74 0.39
N LEU A 102 10.73 3.54 1.46
CA LEU A 102 11.05 4.97 1.39
C LEU A 102 12.52 5.22 1.01
N ASP A 103 13.44 4.48 1.62
CA ASP A 103 14.87 4.57 1.33
C ASP A 103 15.18 4.24 -0.14
N THR A 104 14.52 3.21 -0.69
CA THR A 104 14.68 2.84 -2.11
C THR A 104 14.05 3.88 -3.03
N LEU A 105 12.85 4.39 -2.73
CA LEU A 105 12.23 5.47 -3.51
C LEU A 105 13.12 6.73 -3.55
N TYR A 106 13.79 7.04 -2.44
CA TYR A 106 14.77 8.13 -2.38
C TYR A 106 16.03 7.82 -3.21
N LYS A 107 16.58 6.61 -3.10
CA LYS A 107 17.73 6.16 -3.90
C LYS A 107 17.47 6.31 -5.40
N TYR A 108 16.26 5.99 -5.85
CA TYR A 108 15.83 6.10 -7.25
C TYR A 108 15.30 7.49 -7.64
N SER A 109 15.51 8.51 -6.80
CA SER A 109 15.13 9.91 -7.07
C SER A 109 13.64 10.17 -7.28
N LEU A 110 12.77 9.24 -6.87
CA LEU A 110 11.31 9.41 -6.84
C LEU A 110 10.86 10.31 -5.67
N LEU A 111 11.69 10.39 -4.63
CA LEU A 111 11.52 11.32 -3.51
C LEU A 111 12.72 12.28 -3.44
N THR A 112 12.46 13.53 -3.07
CA THR A 112 13.54 14.41 -2.59
C THR A 112 13.93 14.05 -1.16
N SER A 113 15.09 14.52 -0.69
CA SER A 113 15.50 14.34 0.71
C SER A 113 14.48 14.95 1.67
N GLN A 114 13.88 16.09 1.34
CA GLN A 114 12.82 16.70 2.15
C GLN A 114 11.58 15.78 2.22
N GLN A 115 11.13 15.27 1.08
CA GLN A 115 9.97 14.38 1.02
C GLN A 115 10.19 13.08 1.79
N HIS A 116 11.35 12.44 1.60
CA HIS A 116 11.74 11.24 2.33
C HIS A 116 11.71 11.45 3.84
N ASN A 117 12.36 12.52 4.32
CA ASN A 117 12.38 12.85 5.76
C ASN A 117 10.98 13.16 6.30
N SER A 118 10.15 13.89 5.55
CA SER A 118 8.77 14.19 5.96
C SER A 118 7.95 12.90 6.09
N LEU A 119 8.03 11.99 5.11
CA LEU A 119 7.32 10.71 5.14
C LEU A 119 7.76 9.83 6.31
N LEU A 120 9.06 9.76 6.59
CA LEU A 120 9.60 9.06 7.78
C LEU A 120 9.05 9.66 9.08
N HIS A 121 9.01 10.99 9.19
CA HIS A 121 8.45 11.65 10.36
C HIS A 121 6.94 11.38 10.51
N GLN A 122 6.17 11.36 9.41
CA GLN A 122 4.75 11.02 9.42
C GLN A 122 4.51 9.62 9.99
N ILE A 123 5.25 8.60 9.52
CA ILE A 123 5.06 7.23 10.00
C ILE A 123 5.48 7.05 11.47
N LEU A 124 6.58 7.67 11.91
CA LEU A 124 7.02 7.63 13.30
C LEU A 124 6.00 8.29 14.25
N LYS A 125 5.40 9.41 13.82
CA LYS A 125 4.34 10.08 14.58
C LYS A 125 3.13 9.16 14.77
N ILE A 126 2.71 8.45 13.72
CA ILE A 126 1.59 7.51 13.78
C ILE A 126 1.90 6.35 14.74
N GLN A 127 3.11 5.79 14.71
CA GLN A 127 3.53 4.73 15.63
C GLN A 127 3.49 5.18 17.10
N ASN A 128 3.94 6.40 17.38
CA ASN A 128 3.95 6.96 18.72
C ASN A 128 2.53 7.20 19.26
N MET A 129 1.60 7.66 18.41
CA MET A 129 0.19 7.83 18.75
C MET A 129 -0.48 6.49 19.10
N ASN A 130 -0.20 5.45 18.32
CA ASN A 130 -0.74 4.11 18.58
C ASN A 130 -0.11 3.44 19.82
N SER A 131 1.12 3.80 20.17
CA SER A 131 1.78 3.30 21.38
C SER A 131 1.20 3.90 22.66
N THR A 132 0.69 5.14 22.60
CA THR A 132 0.06 5.83 23.74
C THR A 132 -1.40 5.41 23.96
N SER A 133 -2.09 4.90 22.94
CA SER A 133 -3.45 4.35 23.08
C SER A 133 -3.50 2.91 23.60
N THR A 134 -2.37 2.20 23.63
CA THR A 134 -2.32 0.76 23.87
C THR A 134 -1.55 0.39 25.15
N GLN A 135 -1.92 1.00 26.28
CA GLN A 135 -1.63 0.38 27.58
C GLN A 135 -2.54 -0.85 27.75
N THR A 136 -1.91 -2.02 27.85
CA THR A 136 -2.38 -3.39 28.17
C THR A 136 -2.37 -4.38 27.00
N TYR A 137 -1.80 -5.57 27.26
CA TYR A 137 -1.74 -6.84 26.47
C TYR A 137 -0.46 -7.23 25.71
N THR A 138 0.60 -7.59 26.44
CA THR A 138 1.59 -8.66 26.10
C THR A 138 2.24 -8.69 24.71
N ALA A 139 3.58 -8.62 24.72
CA ALA A 139 4.50 -8.97 23.63
C ALA A 139 4.07 -10.29 22.97
N THR A 140 3.86 -10.38 21.67
CA THR A 140 4.84 -10.28 20.57
C THR A 140 4.02 -10.10 19.28
N ALA A 141 4.50 -9.32 18.30
CA ALA A 141 3.77 -8.88 17.10
C ALA A 141 2.60 -7.92 17.37
N ARG A 142 2.94 -6.67 17.71
CA ARG A 142 1.97 -5.57 17.76
C ARG A 142 2.35 -4.53 16.72
N PHE A 143 1.72 -4.56 15.55
CA PHE A 143 1.31 -3.33 14.91
C PHE A 143 -0.01 -3.60 14.17
N PHE A 144 -1.01 -2.78 14.53
CA PHE A 144 -2.37 -2.66 13.99
C PHE A 144 -3.41 -3.69 14.46
N VAL A 145 -4.32 -3.24 15.34
CA VAL A 145 -5.68 -3.77 15.39
C VAL A 145 -6.46 -3.01 14.32
N TYR A 146 -6.83 -3.68 13.23
CA TYR A 146 -7.76 -3.14 12.24
C TYR A 146 -9.18 -3.41 12.74
N LEU A 147 -10.00 -2.37 12.91
CA LEU A 147 -11.44 -2.57 12.93
C LEU A 147 -11.87 -2.90 11.50
N GLU A 148 -12.21 -4.14 11.22
CA GLU A 148 -12.97 -4.50 10.03
C GLU A 148 -14.35 -3.84 10.14
N GLU A 149 -14.66 -2.93 9.22
CA GLU A 149 -16.04 -2.51 8.99
C GLU A 149 -16.76 -3.70 8.34
N SER A 150 -17.69 -4.29 9.07
CA SER A 150 -18.59 -5.33 8.55
C SER A 150 -19.53 -4.72 7.51
N ILE A 151 -19.20 -4.89 6.23
CA ILE A 151 -20.15 -4.64 5.15
C ILE A 151 -21.14 -5.81 5.14
N SER A 152 -22.26 -5.62 5.83
CA SER A 152 -23.47 -6.42 5.68
C SER A 152 -24.10 -6.10 4.33
N GLU A 153 -23.76 -6.85 3.29
CA GLU A 153 -24.55 -6.86 2.06
C GLU A 153 -25.88 -7.57 2.33
N LYS A 154 -26.94 -6.77 2.48
CA LYS A 154 -28.30 -7.25 2.28
C LYS A 154 -28.44 -7.60 0.80
N GLU A 155 -28.66 -8.87 0.51
CA GLU A 155 -29.19 -9.31 -0.77
C GLU A 155 -30.59 -8.70 -0.98
N ASP A 156 -30.66 -7.63 -1.78
CA ASP A 156 -31.92 -7.20 -2.37
C ASP A 156 -32.28 -8.18 -3.50
N ASN A 157 -33.17 -9.12 -3.16
CA ASN A 157 -33.88 -9.97 -4.09
C ASN A 157 -34.73 -9.11 -5.05
N LEU A 158 -34.32 -9.00 -6.32
CA LEU A 158 -35.16 -8.44 -7.37
C LEU A 158 -35.14 -9.29 -8.64
N ALA A 159 -36.33 -9.83 -8.91
CA ALA A 159 -36.92 -10.10 -10.23
C ALA A 159 -36.39 -11.32 -11.03
N ASN A 160 -36.86 -12.52 -10.67
CA ASN A 160 -36.98 -13.60 -11.66
C ASN A 160 -38.30 -13.42 -12.43
N GLY A 161 -38.19 -12.75 -13.58
CA GLY A 161 -39.26 -12.60 -14.55
C GLY A 161 -39.77 -13.96 -15.02
N SER A 162 -41.07 -14.18 -14.81
CA SER A 162 -41.79 -15.33 -15.32
C SER A 162 -41.94 -15.21 -16.83
N ALA A 163 -41.27 -16.07 -17.60
CA ALA A 163 -41.59 -16.29 -19.00
C ALA A 163 -42.84 -17.18 -19.09
N PRO A 164 -43.89 -16.81 -19.85
CA PRO A 164 -44.97 -17.75 -20.12
C PRO A 164 -44.59 -18.67 -21.28
N SER A 165 -44.78 -19.96 -21.05
CA SER A 165 -44.67 -21.03 -22.04
C SER A 165 -45.95 -21.13 -22.88
N ARG A 166 -45.76 -21.28 -24.20
CA ARG A 166 -46.70 -21.63 -25.29
C ARG A 166 -47.40 -20.49 -26.02
#